data_AF-A0A7V4M5V9-F1
#
_entry.id   AF-A0A7V4M5V9-F1
#
_cell.length_a   1.000
_cell.length_b   1.000
_cell.length_c   1.000
_cell.angle_alpha   90.00
_cell.angle_beta   90.00
_cell.angle_gamma   90.00
#
_symmetry.space_group_name_H-M   'P 1'
#
loop_
_entity.id
_entity.type
_entity.pdbx_description
1 polymer ?
#
loop_
_entity_poly.entity_id
_entity_poly.type
_entity_poly.pdbx_seq_one_letter_code
_entity_poly.pdbx_strand_id
1 'polypeptide(L)' 'MEYREGERVMVNLAPFIGAQRRSKQSVPCVVKAVRADKVQVTPVHPYRSVTLWVAPRWIETARPSCLEAELITS' A
#
# COMPACT_ATOMS: atom_id res chain seq x y z
N MET A 1 9.25 11.32 0.45
CA MET A 1 7.79 11.21 0.67
C MET A 1 7.61 10.95 2.15
N GLU A 2 6.86 11.79 2.85
CA GLU A 2 6.61 11.61 4.29
C GLU A 2 5.29 10.85 4.46
N TYR A 3 5.32 9.71 5.14
CA TYR A 3 4.14 8.90 5.42
C TYR A 3 3.59 9.21 6.81
N ARG A 4 2.28 9.11 6.99
CA ARG A 4 1.63 9.31 8.29
C ARG A 4 0.85 8.07 8.71
N GLU A 5 0.80 7.81 10.01
CA GLU A 5 -0.09 6.78 10.54
C GLU A 5 -1.55 7.08 10.17
N GLY A 6 -2.30 6.05 9.78
CA GLY A 6 -3.66 6.16 9.28
C GLY A 6 -3.77 6.52 7.79
N GLU A 7 -2.69 6.96 7.14
CA GLU A 7 -2.68 7.28 5.71
C GLU A 7 -2.97 6.05 4.86
N ARG A 8 -3.73 6.23 3.77
CA ARG A 8 -3.96 5.19 2.77
C ARG A 8 -2.92 5.27 1.67
N VAL A 9 -2.28 4.15 1.37
CA VAL A 9 -1.22 4.04 0.37
C VAL A 9 -1.43 2.82 -0.53
N MET A 10 -0.92 2.88 -1.75
CA MET A 10 -0.83 1.72 -2.63
C MET A 10 0.55 1.08 -2.47
N VAL A 11 0.58 -0.21 -2.18
CA VAL A 11 1.83 -0.96 -1.98
C VAL A 11 1.94 -2.03 -3.04
N ASN A 12 3.08 -2.12 -3.74
CA ASN A 12 3.31 -3.18 -4.72
C ASN A 12 3.03 -4.55 -4.11
N LEU A 13 2.50 -5.51 -4.87
CA LEU A 13 2.18 -6.84 -4.35
C LEU A 13 3.41 -7.64 -3.89
N ALA A 14 4.60 -7.35 -4.44
CA ALA A 14 5.80 -8.17 -4.24
C ALA A 14 6.15 -8.49 -2.77
N PRO A 15 6.12 -7.53 -1.82
CA PRO A 15 6.43 -7.81 -0.40
C PRO A 15 5.43 -8.74 0.29
N PHE A 16 4.19 -8.81 -0.20
CA PHE A 16 3.15 -9.67 0.38
C PHE A 16 3.30 -11.14 -0.02
N ILE A 17 3.93 -11.40 -1.17
CA ILE A 17 4.13 -12.75 -1.72
C ILE A 17 5.59 -13.20 -1.67
N GLY A 18 6.48 -12.41 -1.04
CA GLY A 18 7.91 -12.71 -0.95
C GLY A 18 8.66 -12.64 -2.30
N ALA A 19 8.15 -11.90 -3.28
CA ALA A 19 8.79 -11.78 -4.59
C ALA A 19 9.95 -10.77 -4.57
N GLN A 20 11.01 -11.10 -5.32
CA GLN A 20 12.18 -10.21 -5.46
C GLN A 20 11.97 -9.10 -6.50
N ARG A 21 11.09 -9.33 -7.48
CA ARG A 21 10.79 -8.39 -8.57
C ARG A 21 9.47 -7.68 -8.30
N ARG A 22 9.34 -6.44 -8.78
CA ARG A 22 8.07 -5.70 -8.73
C ARG A 22 6.99 -6.47 -9.48
N SER A 23 5.80 -6.50 -8.91
CA SER A 23 4.58 -6.92 -9.60
C SER A 23 4.01 -5.74 -10.40
N LYS A 24 3.19 -6.05 -11.41
CA LYS A 24 2.31 -5.08 -12.07
C LYS A 24 1.06 -4.74 -11.23
N GLN A 25 0.87 -5.44 -10.12
CA GLN A 25 -0.26 -5.28 -9.21
C GLN A 25 0.17 -4.61 -7.91
N SER A 26 -0.77 -3.91 -7.30
CA SER A 26 -0.61 -3.24 -6.01
C SER A 26 -1.82 -3.50 -5.11
N VAL A 27 -1.61 -3.36 -3.80
CA VAL A 27 -2.58 -3.64 -2.75
C VAL A 27 -2.84 -2.34 -1.99
N PRO A 28 -4.12 -1.91 -1.84
CA PRO A 28 -4.48 -0.77 -1.01
C PRO A 28 -4.22 -1.12 0.45
N CYS A 29 -3.50 -0.24 1.15
CA CYS A 29 -3.10 -0.44 2.54
C CYS A 29 -3.33 0.82 3.39
N VAL A 30 -3.41 0.63 4.70
CA VAL A 30 -3.35 1.70 5.70
C VAL A 30 -2.00 1.63 6.41
N VAL A 31 -1.35 2.77 6.57
CA VAL A 31 -0.13 2.91 7.36
C VAL A 31 -0.45 2.76 8.84
N LYS A 32 0.27 1.87 9.53
CA LYS A 32 0.14 1.62 10.97
C LYS A 32 1.26 2.21 11.80
N ALA A 33 2.45 2.34 11.23
CA ALA A 33 3.59 2.96 11.88
C ALA A 33 4.63 3.35 10.83
N VAL A 34 5.49 4.31 11.15
CA VAL A 34 6.57 4.78 10.29
C VAL A 34 7.89 4.74 11.05
N ARG A 35 8.93 4.23 10.39
CA ARG A 35 10.33 4.26 10.84
C ARG A 35 11.16 4.94 9.76
N ALA A 36 12.42 5.23 10.07
CA ALA A 36 13.33 5.95 9.17
C ALA A 36 13.48 5.28 7.79
N ASP A 37 13.48 3.94 7.73
CA ASP A 37 13.74 3.17 6.51
C ASP A 37 12.57 2.29 6.06
N LYS A 38 11.49 2.21 6.85
CA LYS A 38 10.37 1.29 6.63
C LYS A 38 9.04 1.88 7.07
N VAL A 39 7.98 1.39 6.45
CA VAL A 39 6.58 1.73 6.76
C VAL A 39 5.85 0.45 7.10
N GLN A 40 5.16 0.43 8.23
CA GLN A 40 4.29 -0.68 8.59
C GLN A 40 2.93 -0.46 7.96
N VAL A 41 2.43 -1.45 7.23
CA VAL A 41 1.19 -1.36 6.47
C VAL A 41 0.29 -2.56 6.74
N THR A 42 -1.01 -2.33 6.66
CA THR A 42 -2.04 -3.39 6.68
C THR A 42 -2.96 -3.23 5.47
N PRO A 43 -3.19 -4.27 4.65
CA PRO A 43 -4.14 -4.23 3.56
C PRO A 43 -5.55 -3.85 4.00
N VAL A 44 -6.26 -3.18 3.12
CA VAL A 44 -7.71 -2.91 3.24
C VAL A 44 -8.49 -4.14 2.76
N HIS A 45 -9.72 -4.32 3.23
CA HIS A 45 -10.65 -5.31 2.67
C HIS A 45 -10.78 -5.14 1.14
N PRO A 46 -10.88 -6.21 0.32
CA PRO A 46 -11.11 -7.62 0.67
C PRO A 46 -9.85 -8.46 0.90
N TYR A 47 -8.67 -7.83 0.93
CA TYR A 47 -7.41 -8.55 1.10
C TYR A 47 -7.29 -9.12 2.52
N ARG A 48 -6.54 -10.21 2.65
CA ARG A 48 -6.21 -10.80 3.95
C ARG A 48 -5.55 -9.73 4.84
N SER A 49 -6.08 -9.55 6.05
CA SER A 49 -5.50 -8.65 7.04
C SER A 49 -4.17 -9.22 7.54
N VAL A 50 -3.07 -8.71 7.00
CA VAL A 50 -1.69 -9.01 7.41
C VAL A 50 -0.97 -7.69 7.63
N THR A 51 -0.16 -7.59 8.67
CA THR A 51 0.63 -6.39 8.93
C THR A 51 2.10 -6.67 8.64
N LEU A 52 2.72 -5.88 7.77
CA LEU A 52 4.13 -6.04 7.40
C LEU A 52 4.86 -4.70 7.34
N TRP A 53 6.17 -4.75 7.53
CA TRP A 53 7.07 -3.63 7.26
C TRP A 53 7.54 -3.69 5.80
N VAL A 54 7.32 -2.61 5.05
CA VAL A 54 7.80 -2.45 3.68
C VAL A 54 8.80 -1.31 3.58
N ALA A 55 9.81 -1.48 2.73
CA ALA A 55 10.67 -0.37 2.34
C ALA A 55 9.86 0.65 1.50
N PRO A 56 10.09 1.96 1.65
CA PRO A 56 9.39 3.02 0.89
C PRO A 56 9.38 2.81 -0.62
N ARG A 57 10.42 2.18 -1.18
CA ARG A 57 10.48 1.85 -2.62
C ARG A 57 9.33 0.97 -3.12
N TRP A 58 8.66 0.23 -2.23
CA TRP A 58 7.50 -0.61 -2.58
C TRP A 58 6.17 0.14 -2.51
N ILE A 59 6.15 1.35 -1.96
CA ILE A 59 4.98 2.21 -1.94
C ILE A 59 4.93 2.95 -3.27
N GLU A 60 3.82 2.82 -3.98
CA GLU A 60 3.61 3.49 -5.24
C GLU A 60 3.46 5.00 -4.98
N THR A 61 4.29 5.82 -5.61
CA THR A 61 4.28 7.29 -5.45
C THR A 61 3.11 7.95 -6.19
N ALA A 62 2.49 7.22 -7.13
CA ALA A 62 1.28 7.65 -7.78
C ALA A 62 0.14 7.59 -6.76
N ARG A 63 -0.29 8.76 -6.29
CA ARG A 63 -1.62 8.89 -5.69
C ARG A 63 -2.60 8.28 -6.70
N PRO A 64 -3.55 7.43 -6.29
CA PRO A 64 -4.71 7.23 -7.14
C PRO A 64 -5.26 8.63 -7.37
N SER A 65 -5.15 9.13 -8.61
CA SER A 65 -6.00 10.22 -9.05
C SER A 65 -7.43 9.79 -8.70
N CYS A 66 -8.29 10.74 -8.37
CA CYS A 66 -9.65 10.53 -7.91
C CYS A 66 -10.60 9.82 -8.92
N LEU A 67 -10.09 8.96 -9.82
CA LEU A 67 -10.80 8.23 -10.86
C LEU A 67 -11.48 6.93 -10.37
N GLU A 68 -11.28 6.50 -9.12
CA GLU A 68 -12.03 5.35 -8.56
C GLU A 68 -13.23 5.76 -7.69
N ALA A 69 -13.60 7.06 -7.67
CA ALA A 69 -14.84 7.50 -7.02
C ALA A 69 -16.10 7.31 -7.90
N GLU A 70 -15.96 7.00 -9.20
CA GLU A 70 -17.09 6.92 -10.13
C GLU A 70 -17.56 5.49 -10.46
N LEU A 71 -16.90 4.44 -9.95
CA LEU A 71 -17.27 3.04 -10.23
C LEU A 71 -18.17 2.38 -9.17
N ILE A 72 -18.62 3.11 -8.14
CA ILE A 72 -19.52 2.61 -7.09
C ILE A 72 -20.92 3.26 -7.16
N THR A 73 -21.22 4.01 -8.22
CA THR A 73 -22.58 4.46 -8.53
C THR A 73 -22.92 4.13 -9.98
N SER A 74 -23.27 2.88 -10.25
CA SER A 74 -24.04 2.45 -11.41
C SER A 74 -24.99 1.34 -10.98
#